data_AF-A0A2M9FZ42-F1
#
_entry.id   AF-A0A2M9FZ42-F1
#
_cell.length_a   1.000
_cell.length_b   1.000
_cell.length_c   1.000
_cell.angle_alpha   90.00
_cell.angle_beta   90.00
_cell.angle_gamma   90.00
#
_symmetry.space_group_name_H-M   'P 1'
#
loop_
_entity.id
_entity.type
_entity.pdbx_description
1 polymer ?
#
loop_
_entity_poly.entity_id
_entity_poly.type
_entity_poly.pdbx_seq_one_letter_code
_entity_poly.pdbx_strand_id
1 'polypeptide(L)'
;MTMREPPARDQMDPTAAFLQGVGTRVRDARARHGMTRRDLAKHSGVSERHLAQLEAGKGNISIVLLRQVAGALATPLSELLDDGPDRSPDHRLLAGMLDQLGADQIAEARRLLEQRFVRSSERNGRLALIGLRGAGKSTVGRLVAARRGSEFVELAEEVERVAGLGLDEIFEFSGQAGYRRFEGEALRRLLGDRRQAVLATGGGIVSNPATFQMLLGGCFTIWLRADPQAHMARVVAQGDQRPMAGNRQAMEDLERILRNREALYAQADAVVDTSGLAPDAVAERVLRCWPAVRAA
;
A
#
# COMPACT_ATOMS: atom_id res chain seq x y z
N MET A 1 -13.03 -43.18 -24.05
CA MET A 1 -11.63 -42.88 -23.67
C MET A 1 -11.63 -41.46 -23.12
N THR A 2 -12.01 -41.33 -21.85
CA THR A 2 -12.20 -40.05 -21.16
C THR A 2 -10.83 -39.58 -20.68
N MET A 3 -10.29 -38.53 -21.31
CA MET A 3 -9.08 -37.87 -20.84
C MET A 3 -9.38 -37.21 -19.49
N ARG A 4 -8.88 -37.80 -18.40
CA ARG A 4 -8.77 -37.12 -17.11
C ARG A 4 -7.74 -36.02 -17.27
N GLU A 5 -8.16 -34.77 -17.09
CA GLU A 5 -7.24 -33.66 -16.85
C GLU A 5 -6.29 -34.00 -15.69
N PRO A 6 -5.00 -33.66 -15.78
CA PRO A 6 -4.08 -33.84 -14.67
C PRO A 6 -4.48 -32.91 -13.51
N PRO A 7 -4.33 -33.34 -12.24
CA PRO A 7 -4.64 -32.49 -11.10
C PRO A 7 -3.79 -31.21 -11.13
N ALA A 8 -4.42 -30.09 -10.78
CA ALA A 8 -3.79 -28.78 -10.67
C ALA A 8 -2.53 -28.85 -9.80
N ARG A 9 -1.45 -28.19 -10.26
CA ARG A 9 -0.15 -28.12 -9.59
C ARG A 9 -0.33 -27.72 -8.12
N ASP A 10 0.35 -28.48 -7.26
CA ASP A 10 0.54 -28.33 -5.83
C ASP A 10 0.85 -26.86 -5.45
N GLN A 11 -0.17 -26.09 -5.09
CA GLN A 11 0.03 -24.78 -4.46
C GLN A 11 0.35 -25.06 -3.00
N MET A 12 1.63 -25.01 -2.63
CA MET A 12 2.05 -25.13 -1.23
C MET A 12 1.20 -24.18 -0.35
N ASP A 13 0.68 -24.69 0.77
CA ASP A 13 -0.02 -23.88 1.77
C ASP A 13 0.82 -22.64 2.12
N PRO A 14 0.34 -21.41 1.87
CA PRO A 14 1.08 -20.18 2.15
C PRO A 14 1.55 -20.09 3.59
N THR A 15 0.78 -20.64 4.54
CA THR A 15 1.13 -20.66 5.95
C THR A 15 2.31 -21.58 6.20
N ALA A 16 2.29 -22.79 5.62
CA ALA A 16 3.41 -23.72 5.70
C ALA A 16 4.68 -23.14 5.05
N ALA A 17 4.56 -22.49 3.90
CA ALA A 17 5.67 -21.81 3.24
C ALA A 17 6.27 -20.69 4.10
N PHE A 18 5.43 -19.87 4.73
CA PHE A 18 5.87 -18.84 5.67
C PHE A 18 6.63 -19.43 6.87
N LEU A 19 6.09 -20.48 7.51
CA LEU A 19 6.74 -21.13 8.66
C LEU A 19 8.08 -21.78 8.28
N GLN A 20 8.19 -22.36 7.08
CA GLN A 20 9.47 -22.85 6.54
C GLN A 20 10.49 -21.71 6.36
N GLY A 21 10.04 -20.55 5.87
CA GLY A 21 10.87 -19.36 5.74
C GLY A 21 11.42 -18.86 7.08
N VAL A 22 10.55 -18.75 8.10
CA VAL A 22 10.95 -18.39 9.46
C VAL A 22 11.96 -19.40 10.02
N GLY A 23 11.71 -20.70 9.87
CA GLY A 23 12.61 -21.75 10.34
C GLY A 23 13.98 -21.71 9.69
N THR A 24 14.03 -21.44 8.39
CA THR A 24 15.29 -21.28 7.63
C THR A 24 16.08 -20.07 8.13
N ARG A 25 15.45 -18.91 8.31
CA ARG A 25 16.12 -17.71 8.82
C ARG A 25 16.67 -17.88 10.23
N VAL A 26 15.95 -18.55 11.12
CA VAL A 26 16.44 -18.89 12.47
C VAL A 26 17.69 -19.77 12.38
N ARG A 27 17.67 -20.79 11.50
CA ARG A 27 18.82 -21.68 11.30
C ARG A 27 20.03 -20.94 10.75
N ASP A 28 19.82 -20.06 9.76
CA ASP A 28 20.89 -19.30 9.12
C ASP A 28 21.49 -18.25 10.06
N ALA A 29 20.65 -17.53 10.82
CA ALA A 29 21.12 -16.62 11.86
C ALA A 29 21.95 -17.38 12.91
N ARG A 30 21.46 -18.53 13.36
CA ARG A 30 22.20 -19.39 14.30
C ARG A 30 23.55 -19.82 13.74
N ALA A 31 23.61 -20.20 12.47
CA ALA A 31 24.86 -20.57 11.79
C ALA A 31 25.84 -19.39 11.68
N ARG A 32 25.36 -18.18 11.33
CA ARG A 32 26.17 -16.96 11.29
C ARG A 32 26.83 -16.63 12.64
N HIS A 33 26.14 -16.93 13.74
CA HIS A 33 26.66 -16.74 15.10
C HIS A 33 27.44 -17.94 15.65
N GLY A 34 27.68 -18.99 14.85
CA GLY A 34 28.43 -20.17 15.28
C GLY A 34 27.76 -20.97 16.39
N MET A 35 26.44 -20.82 16.58
CA MET A 35 25.71 -21.45 17.68
C MET A 35 25.19 -22.84 17.30
N THR A 36 25.28 -23.82 18.19
CA THR A 36 24.49 -25.05 18.07
C THR A 36 23.05 -24.80 18.51
N ARG A 37 22.12 -25.70 18.15
CA ARG A 37 20.74 -25.60 18.63
C ARG A 37 20.64 -25.69 20.15
N ARG A 38 21.52 -26.49 20.77
CA ARG A 38 21.66 -26.59 22.23
C ARG A 38 22.13 -25.28 22.85
N ASP A 39 23.07 -24.58 22.21
CA ASP A 39 23.50 -23.25 22.66
C ASP A 39 22.36 -22.26 22.59
N LEU A 40 21.62 -22.23 21.47
CA LEU A 40 20.47 -21.35 21.32
C LEU A 40 19.38 -21.66 22.35
N ALA A 41 19.14 -22.93 22.66
CA ALA A 41 18.19 -23.34 23.71
C ALA A 41 18.58 -22.77 25.07
N LYS A 42 19.86 -22.87 25.43
CA LYS A 42 20.41 -22.36 26.68
C LYS A 42 20.27 -20.84 26.80
N HIS A 43 20.52 -20.09 25.72
CA HIS A 43 20.49 -18.63 25.74
C HIS A 43 19.08 -18.05 25.57
N SER A 44 18.19 -18.73 24.85
CA SER A 44 16.81 -18.26 24.64
C SER A 44 15.83 -18.72 25.72
N GLY A 45 16.16 -19.77 26.48
CA GLY A 45 15.22 -20.42 27.39
C GLY A 45 14.16 -21.26 26.68
N VAL A 46 14.27 -21.45 25.37
CA VAL A 46 13.37 -22.28 24.55
C VAL A 46 13.94 -23.69 24.46
N SER A 47 13.09 -24.72 24.62
CA SER A 47 13.55 -26.11 24.57
C SER A 47 14.18 -26.45 23.21
N GLU A 48 15.21 -27.30 23.21
CA GLU A 48 15.87 -27.74 21.97
C GLU A 48 14.89 -28.46 21.02
N ARG A 49 13.90 -29.17 21.56
CA ARG A 49 12.80 -29.78 20.80
C ARG A 49 11.95 -28.72 20.08
N HIS A 50 11.57 -27.64 20.75
CA HIS A 50 10.79 -26.57 20.14
C HIS A 50 11.62 -25.83 19.07
N LEU A 51 12.92 -25.61 19.31
CA LEU A 51 13.82 -25.05 18.30
C LEU A 51 13.96 -25.96 17.09
N ALA A 52 14.00 -27.28 17.27
CA ALA A 52 14.06 -28.23 16.17
C ALA A 52 12.78 -28.20 15.33
N GLN A 53 11.62 -28.06 15.97
CA GLN A 53 10.32 -27.90 15.29
C GLN A 53 10.27 -26.58 14.53
N LEU A 54 10.63 -25.46 15.18
CA LEU A 54 10.73 -24.14 14.57
C LEU A 54 11.63 -24.14 13.32
N GLU A 55 12.88 -24.61 13.45
CA GLU A 55 13.83 -24.65 12.35
C GLU A 55 13.36 -25.58 11.21
N ALA A 56 12.55 -26.59 11.50
CA ALA A 56 11.96 -27.47 10.49
C ALA A 56 10.69 -26.88 9.84
N GLY A 57 10.27 -25.67 10.22
CA GLY A 57 9.02 -25.05 9.78
C GLY A 57 7.77 -25.79 10.29
N LYS A 58 7.89 -26.55 11.39
CA LYS A 58 6.81 -27.37 11.95
C LYS A 58 6.29 -26.74 13.24
N GLY A 59 4.98 -26.59 13.31
CA GLY A 59 4.29 -26.08 14.50
C GLY A 59 4.34 -24.55 14.61
N ASN A 60 3.36 -24.00 15.33
CA ASN A 60 3.26 -22.56 15.54
C ASN A 60 4.08 -22.18 16.79
N ILE A 61 5.06 -21.28 16.63
CA ILE A 61 5.79 -20.71 17.77
C ILE A 61 5.04 -19.49 18.28
N SER A 62 4.91 -19.35 19.61
CA SER A 62 4.33 -18.11 20.15
C SER A 62 5.28 -16.92 19.91
N ILE A 63 4.72 -15.74 19.72
CA ILE A 63 5.48 -14.50 19.47
C ILE A 63 6.49 -14.21 20.60
N VAL A 64 6.13 -14.56 21.84
CA VAL A 64 7.02 -14.40 23.01
C VAL A 64 8.25 -15.31 22.91
N LEU A 65 8.07 -16.59 22.57
CA LEU A 65 9.18 -17.52 22.39
C LEU A 65 10.04 -17.12 21.19
N LEU A 66 9.42 -16.68 20.09
CA LEU A 66 10.15 -16.20 18.92
C LEU A 66 10.97 -14.95 19.23
N ARG A 67 10.45 -14.02 20.04
CA ARG A 67 11.20 -12.85 20.54
C ARG A 67 12.40 -13.26 21.40
N GLN A 68 12.25 -14.28 22.25
CA GLN A 68 13.38 -14.81 23.05
C GLN A 68 14.46 -15.41 22.16
N VAL A 69 14.07 -16.18 21.14
CA VAL A 69 15.00 -16.72 20.13
C VAL A 69 15.71 -15.59 19.39
N ALA A 70 14.98 -14.58 18.92
CA ALA A 70 15.54 -13.41 18.24
C ALA A 70 16.57 -12.67 19.11
N GLY A 71 16.24 -12.43 20.39
CA GLY A 71 17.13 -11.81 21.35
C GLY A 71 18.41 -12.62 21.61
N ALA A 72 18.29 -13.94 21.76
CA ALA A 72 19.45 -14.83 21.91
C ALA A 72 20.34 -14.88 20.66
N LEU A 73 19.76 -14.68 19.47
CA LEU A 73 20.48 -14.57 18.20
C LEU A 73 21.00 -13.15 17.92
N ALA A 74 20.80 -12.18 18.83
CA ALA A 74 21.10 -10.76 18.59
C ALA A 74 20.56 -10.24 17.24
N THR A 75 19.42 -10.79 16.80
CA THR A 75 18.80 -10.53 15.51
C THR A 75 17.45 -9.84 15.74
N PRO A 76 17.10 -8.75 15.03
CA PRO A 76 15.79 -8.13 15.15
C PRO A 76 14.66 -9.12 14.83
N LEU A 77 13.57 -9.09 15.60
CA LEU A 77 12.42 -9.99 15.37
C LEU A 77 11.83 -9.84 13.96
N SER A 78 11.85 -8.62 13.41
CA SER A 78 11.41 -8.31 12.05
C SER A 78 12.19 -9.06 10.98
N GLU A 79 13.49 -9.32 11.19
CA GLU A 79 14.31 -10.08 10.24
C GLU A 79 13.88 -11.56 10.19
N LEU A 80 13.50 -12.15 11.34
CA LEU A 80 13.03 -13.54 11.37
C LEU A 80 11.65 -13.70 10.70
N LEU A 81 10.82 -12.65 10.78
CA LEU A 81 9.45 -12.65 10.24
C LEU A 81 9.34 -12.17 8.79
N ASP A 82 10.43 -11.70 8.17
CA ASP A 82 10.40 -11.09 6.84
C ASP A 82 9.93 -12.08 5.76
N ASP A 83 8.70 -11.98 5.29
CA ASP A 83 8.16 -12.82 4.20
C ASP A 83 8.51 -12.28 2.80
N GLY A 84 9.26 -11.18 2.74
CA GLY A 84 9.71 -10.56 1.51
C GLY A 84 10.68 -11.44 0.70
N PRO A 85 10.86 -11.15 -0.59
CA PRO A 85 11.89 -11.79 -1.40
C PRO A 85 13.27 -11.62 -0.75
N ASP A 86 14.17 -12.58 -0.99
CA ASP A 86 15.54 -12.55 -0.45
C ASP A 86 16.17 -11.17 -0.67
N ARG A 87 16.32 -10.39 0.41
CA ARG A 87 16.87 -9.04 0.32
C ARG A 87 18.29 -9.15 -0.22
N SER A 88 18.58 -8.42 -1.30
CA SER A 88 19.94 -8.35 -1.83
C SER A 88 20.91 -7.82 -0.75
N PRO A 89 22.21 -8.16 -0.82
CA PRO A 89 23.22 -7.57 0.06
C PRO A 89 23.14 -6.03 0.10
N ASP A 90 22.89 -5.40 -1.05
CA ASP A 90 22.72 -3.95 -1.16
C ASP A 90 21.52 -3.42 -0.37
N HIS A 91 20.39 -4.15 -0.36
CA HIS A 91 19.24 -3.74 0.44
C HIS A 91 19.59 -3.74 1.94
N ARG A 92 20.34 -4.73 2.42
CA ARG A 92 20.76 -4.77 3.84
C ARG A 92 21.70 -3.62 4.17
N LEU A 93 22.65 -3.31 3.30
CA LEU A 93 23.54 -2.16 3.47
C LEU A 93 22.75 -0.85 3.52
N LEU A 94 21.81 -0.64 2.59
CA LEU A 94 20.95 0.54 2.56
C LEU A 94 20.09 0.67 3.82
N ALA A 95 19.48 -0.43 4.30
CA ALA A 95 18.69 -0.41 5.52
C ALA A 95 19.55 0.03 6.73
N GLY A 96 20.75 -0.53 6.88
CA GLY A 96 21.68 -0.13 7.94
C GLY A 96 22.13 1.33 7.85
N MET A 97 22.30 1.87 6.63
CA MET A 97 22.58 3.30 6.44
C MET A 97 21.39 4.17 6.86
N LEU A 98 20.17 3.80 6.47
CA LEU A 98 18.95 4.53 6.79
C LEU A 98 18.67 4.57 8.29
N ASP A 99 18.96 3.49 9.03
CA ASP A 99 18.79 3.41 10.48
C ASP A 99 19.67 4.42 11.25
N GLN A 100 20.74 4.93 10.63
CA GLN A 100 21.66 5.91 11.23
C GLN A 100 21.30 7.36 10.91
N LEU A 101 20.31 7.61 10.04
CA LEU A 101 19.96 8.96 9.58
C LEU A 101 18.95 9.65 10.50
N GLY A 102 19.11 10.96 10.68
CA GLY A 102 18.08 11.81 11.28
C GLY A 102 16.87 12.02 10.37
N ALA A 103 15.75 12.50 10.93
CA ALA A 103 14.49 12.68 10.19
C ALA A 103 14.64 13.52 8.91
N ASP A 104 15.39 14.63 8.98
CA ASP A 104 15.62 15.50 7.82
C ASP A 104 16.46 14.80 6.73
N GLN A 105 17.45 14.01 7.13
CA GLN A 105 18.28 13.23 6.21
C GLN A 105 17.50 12.09 5.56
N ILE A 106 16.59 11.44 6.29
CA ILE A 106 15.66 10.44 5.73
C ILE A 106 14.74 11.12 4.70
N ALA A 107 14.21 12.30 5.02
CA ALA A 107 13.37 13.05 4.08
C ALA A 107 14.13 13.44 2.81
N GLU A 108 15.39 13.84 2.93
CA GLU A 108 16.27 14.12 1.81
C GLU A 108 16.58 12.86 0.97
N ALA A 109 16.97 11.76 1.61
CA ALA A 109 17.26 10.49 0.94
C ALA A 109 16.04 9.99 0.16
N ARG A 110 14.85 10.04 0.79
CA ARG A 110 13.57 9.71 0.12
C ARG A 110 13.37 10.57 -1.12
N ARG A 111 13.55 11.89 -1.03
CA ARG A 111 13.39 12.81 -2.16
C ARG A 111 14.34 12.47 -3.32
N LEU A 112 15.60 12.13 -3.04
CA LEU A 112 16.58 11.75 -4.06
C LEU A 112 16.20 10.43 -4.74
N LEU A 113 15.82 9.42 -3.96
CA LEU A 113 15.38 8.13 -4.49
C LEU A 113 14.11 8.28 -5.33
N GLU A 114 13.14 9.06 -4.86
CA GLU A 114 11.91 9.33 -5.60
C GLU A 114 12.20 10.02 -6.93
N GLN A 115 13.05 11.06 -6.93
CA GLN A 115 13.42 11.78 -8.15
C GLN A 115 14.15 10.91 -9.16
N ARG A 116 14.97 9.95 -8.71
CA ARG A 116 15.82 9.14 -9.58
C ARG A 116 15.15 7.87 -10.08
N PHE A 117 14.37 7.20 -9.24
CA PHE A 117 13.89 5.84 -9.47
C PHE A 117 12.37 5.71 -9.55
N VAL A 118 11.62 6.67 -9.01
CA VAL A 118 10.16 6.55 -8.88
C VAL A 118 9.42 7.50 -9.81
N ARG A 119 9.85 8.77 -9.90
CA ARG A 119 9.18 9.80 -10.69
C ARG A 119 9.51 9.66 -12.17
N SER A 120 8.50 9.34 -12.97
CA SER A 120 8.62 9.34 -14.43
C SER A 120 8.71 10.78 -14.98
N SER A 121 9.53 10.98 -16.01
CA SER A 121 9.57 12.25 -16.76
C SER A 121 8.21 12.60 -17.38
N GLU A 122 7.37 11.60 -17.64
CA GLU A 122 6.06 11.75 -18.28
C GLU A 122 4.94 12.04 -17.27
N ARG A 123 5.22 12.08 -15.96
CA ARG A 123 4.19 12.19 -14.91
C ARG A 123 3.31 13.44 -15.04
N ASN A 124 3.83 14.53 -15.59
CA ASN A 124 3.09 15.77 -15.74
C ASN A 124 1.97 15.69 -16.79
N GLY A 125 2.00 14.68 -17.67
CA GLY A 125 0.90 14.37 -18.58
C GLY A 125 -0.33 13.81 -17.88
N ARG A 126 -0.18 13.24 -16.67
CA ARG A 126 -1.24 12.58 -15.93
C ARG A 126 -1.53 13.31 -14.61
N LEU A 127 -2.79 13.59 -14.34
CA LEU A 127 -3.24 14.12 -13.06
C LEU A 127 -3.97 13.03 -12.29
N ALA A 128 -3.60 12.79 -11.03
CA ALA A 128 -4.38 11.95 -10.12
C ALA A 128 -4.95 12.77 -8.97
N LEU A 129 -6.28 12.77 -8.85
CA LEU A 129 -6.99 13.36 -7.73
C LEU A 129 -7.13 12.33 -6.63
N ILE A 130 -6.57 12.64 -5.45
CA ILE A 130 -6.66 11.82 -4.25
C ILE A 130 -7.43 12.54 -3.15
N GLY A 131 -7.90 11.77 -2.17
CA GLY A 131 -8.65 12.30 -1.02
C GLY A 131 -9.86 11.45 -0.71
N LEU A 132 -10.55 11.84 0.36
CA LEU A 132 -11.68 11.11 0.91
C LEU A 132 -12.86 11.00 -0.06
N ARG A 133 -13.74 10.02 0.15
CA ARG A 133 -14.99 9.89 -0.63
C ARG A 133 -15.81 11.18 -0.52
N GLY A 134 -16.49 11.61 -1.59
CA GLY A 134 -17.27 12.86 -1.54
C GLY A 134 -16.45 14.16 -1.53
N ALA A 135 -15.11 14.11 -1.64
CA ALA A 135 -14.26 15.30 -1.85
C ALA A 135 -14.41 15.94 -3.26
N GLY A 136 -15.34 15.44 -4.09
CA GLY A 136 -15.61 15.99 -5.42
C GLY A 136 -14.67 15.52 -6.53
N LYS A 137 -13.82 14.51 -6.29
CA LYS A 137 -12.82 14.01 -7.25
C LYS A 137 -13.39 13.73 -8.64
N SER A 138 -14.52 13.02 -8.73
CA SER A 138 -15.15 12.68 -10.01
C SER A 138 -15.73 13.89 -10.74
N THR A 139 -16.34 14.81 -10.02
CA THR A 139 -16.92 16.03 -10.58
C THR A 139 -15.82 16.98 -11.06
N VAL A 140 -14.84 17.27 -10.19
CA VAL A 140 -13.71 18.13 -10.50
C VAL A 140 -12.83 17.52 -11.60
N GLY A 141 -12.58 16.21 -11.54
CA GLY A 141 -11.77 15.50 -12.53
C GLY A 141 -12.36 15.60 -13.93
N ARG A 142 -13.68 15.41 -14.10
CA ARG A 142 -14.37 15.60 -15.39
C ARG A 142 -14.24 17.02 -15.93
N LEU A 143 -14.41 18.03 -15.07
CA LEU A 143 -14.25 19.44 -15.47
C LEU A 143 -12.82 19.75 -15.92
N VAL A 144 -11.83 19.29 -15.16
CA VAL A 144 -10.40 19.49 -15.46
C VAL A 144 -10.01 18.77 -16.76
N ALA A 145 -10.47 17.53 -16.94
CA ALA A 145 -10.24 16.75 -18.15
C ALA A 145 -10.81 17.46 -19.39
N ALA A 146 -12.06 17.93 -19.32
CA ALA A 146 -12.70 18.67 -20.41
C ALA A 146 -11.94 19.95 -20.76
N ARG A 147 -11.51 20.74 -19.76
CA ARG A 147 -10.77 21.99 -19.98
C ARG A 147 -9.35 21.77 -20.54
N ARG A 148 -8.74 20.62 -20.23
CA ARG A 148 -7.38 20.26 -20.69
C ARG A 148 -7.38 19.38 -21.95
N GLY A 149 -8.56 19.02 -22.48
CA GLY A 149 -8.68 18.10 -23.61
C GLY A 149 -8.10 16.70 -23.32
N SER A 150 -8.19 16.24 -22.07
CA SER A 150 -7.68 14.93 -21.63
C SER A 150 -8.82 13.96 -21.33
N GLU A 151 -8.53 12.65 -21.34
CA GLU A 151 -9.48 11.62 -20.89
C GLU A 151 -9.67 11.70 -19.37
N PHE A 152 -10.90 11.56 -18.89
CA PHE A 152 -11.19 11.34 -17.48
C PHE A 152 -11.40 9.84 -17.21
N VAL A 153 -10.75 9.32 -16.16
CA VAL A 153 -10.81 7.90 -15.81
C VAL A 153 -11.07 7.75 -14.31
N GLU A 154 -12.05 6.93 -13.94
CA GLU A 154 -12.20 6.46 -12.57
C GLU A 154 -11.42 5.16 -12.37
N LEU A 155 -10.50 5.14 -11.41
CA LEU A 155 -9.70 3.94 -11.16
C LEU A 155 -10.59 2.75 -10.73
N ALA A 156 -11.74 3.02 -10.12
CA ALA A 156 -12.72 1.99 -9.77
C ALA A 156 -13.25 1.24 -11.00
N GLU A 157 -13.58 1.96 -12.08
CA GLU A 157 -14.05 1.36 -13.33
C GLU A 157 -12.94 0.54 -14.01
N GLU A 158 -11.69 1.00 -13.91
CA GLU A 158 -10.53 0.26 -14.40
C GLU A 158 -10.30 -1.03 -13.60
N VAL A 159 -10.54 -1.01 -12.28
CA VAL A 159 -10.49 -2.20 -11.42
C VAL A 159 -11.53 -3.23 -11.87
N GLU A 160 -12.78 -2.80 -12.07
CA GLU A 160 -13.84 -3.69 -12.55
C GLU A 160 -13.50 -4.29 -13.92
N ARG A 161 -12.94 -3.48 -14.83
CA ARG A 161 -12.53 -3.95 -16.15
C ARG A 161 -11.39 -4.97 -16.10
N VAL A 162 -10.42 -4.77 -15.21
CA VAL A 162 -9.30 -5.69 -15.03
C VAL A 162 -9.75 -6.98 -14.36
N ALA A 163 -10.65 -6.90 -13.39
CA ALA A 163 -11.17 -8.05 -12.66
C ALA A 163 -12.20 -8.85 -13.47
N GLY A 164 -12.91 -8.19 -14.41
CA GLY A 164 -14.06 -8.77 -15.10
C GLY A 164 -15.29 -8.95 -14.20
N LEU A 165 -15.32 -8.25 -13.07
CA LEU A 165 -16.31 -8.37 -11.99
C LEU A 165 -16.68 -6.97 -11.48
N GLY A 166 -17.90 -6.80 -10.99
CA GLY A 166 -18.31 -5.59 -10.28
C GLY A 166 -17.59 -5.47 -8.92
N LEU A 167 -17.49 -4.24 -8.38
CA LEU A 167 -16.81 -4.02 -7.10
C LEU A 167 -17.37 -4.89 -5.96
N ASP A 168 -18.70 -5.01 -5.86
CA ASP A 168 -19.35 -5.79 -4.80
C ASP A 168 -18.96 -7.27 -4.87
N GLU A 169 -18.91 -7.84 -6.08
CA GLU A 169 -18.46 -9.22 -6.32
C GLU A 169 -16.98 -9.41 -5.97
N ILE A 170 -16.13 -8.43 -6.30
CA ILE A 170 -14.71 -8.47 -5.92
C ILE A 170 -14.56 -8.54 -4.40
N PHE A 171 -15.32 -7.73 -3.67
CA PHE A 171 -15.29 -7.74 -2.20
C PHE A 171 -15.88 -9.02 -1.61
N GLU A 172 -16.95 -9.56 -2.19
CA GLU A 172 -17.57 -10.80 -1.75
C GLU A 172 -16.66 -12.01 -1.96
N PHE A 173 -16.08 -12.17 -3.15
CA PHE A 173 -15.29 -13.35 -3.48
C PHE A 173 -13.82 -13.25 -3.05
N SER A 174 -13.23 -12.07 -3.13
CA SER A 174 -11.78 -11.88 -2.95
C SER A 174 -11.40 -10.99 -1.76
N GLY A 175 -12.41 -10.40 -1.11
CA GLY A 175 -12.22 -9.53 0.04
C GLY A 175 -11.36 -8.29 -0.26
N GLN A 176 -10.93 -7.64 0.82
CA GLN A 176 -10.12 -6.42 0.74
C GLN A 176 -8.77 -6.66 0.06
N ALA A 177 -8.12 -7.80 0.30
CA ALA A 177 -6.83 -8.14 -0.29
C ALA A 177 -6.92 -8.30 -1.81
N GLY A 178 -7.96 -8.98 -2.30
CA GLY A 178 -8.23 -9.12 -3.73
C GLY A 178 -8.46 -7.79 -4.41
N TYR A 179 -9.31 -6.93 -3.83
CA TYR A 179 -9.51 -5.57 -4.33
C TYR A 179 -8.19 -4.80 -4.45
N ARG A 180 -7.33 -4.84 -3.42
CA ARG A 180 -6.01 -4.15 -3.46
C ARG A 180 -5.09 -4.67 -4.54
N ARG A 181 -5.13 -5.97 -4.83
CA ARG A 181 -4.39 -6.56 -5.95
C ARG A 181 -4.88 -6.03 -7.29
N PHE A 182 -6.20 -6.02 -7.52
CA PHE A 182 -6.77 -5.48 -8.74
C PHE A 182 -6.59 -3.96 -8.87
N GLU A 183 -6.65 -3.21 -7.78
CA GLU A 183 -6.35 -1.75 -7.74
C GLU A 183 -4.92 -1.45 -8.19
N GLY A 184 -3.94 -2.23 -7.73
CA GLY A 184 -2.55 -2.12 -8.19
C GLY A 184 -2.38 -2.48 -9.67
N GLU A 185 -3.01 -3.56 -10.13
CA GLU A 185 -2.97 -4.00 -11.53
C GLU A 185 -3.59 -2.98 -12.48
N ALA A 186 -4.77 -2.45 -12.13
CA ALA A 186 -5.48 -1.44 -12.91
C ALA A 186 -4.66 -0.16 -13.04
N LEU A 187 -4.08 0.32 -11.95
CA LEU A 187 -3.21 1.50 -11.99
C LEU A 187 -1.99 1.26 -12.88
N ARG A 188 -1.35 0.10 -12.75
CA ARG A 188 -0.17 -0.25 -13.54
C ARG A 188 -0.47 -0.26 -15.05
N ARG A 189 -1.60 -0.85 -15.45
CA ARG A 189 -2.04 -0.86 -16.86
C ARG A 189 -2.33 0.56 -17.36
N LEU A 190 -3.11 1.34 -16.60
CA LEU A 190 -3.44 2.72 -16.97
C LEU A 190 -2.20 3.57 -17.20
N LEU A 191 -1.22 3.48 -16.30
CA LEU A 191 0.04 4.23 -16.43
C LEU A 191 0.87 3.79 -17.65
N GLY A 192 0.80 2.51 -18.04
CA GLY A 192 1.46 1.98 -19.24
C GLY A 192 0.78 2.41 -20.54
N ASP A 193 -0.55 2.42 -20.56
CA ASP A 193 -1.34 2.60 -21.79
C ASP A 193 -1.55 4.09 -22.13
N ARG A 194 -1.67 4.95 -21.12
CA ARG A 194 -2.06 6.35 -21.31
C ARG A 194 -0.92 7.26 -20.95
N ARG A 195 -0.54 8.19 -21.83
CA ARG A 195 0.43 9.27 -21.52
C ARG A 195 -0.21 10.52 -20.93
N GLN A 196 -1.50 10.73 -21.21
CA GLN A 196 -2.27 11.88 -20.73
C GLN A 196 -3.64 11.42 -20.23
N ALA A 197 -3.97 11.75 -18.97
CA ALA A 197 -5.24 11.39 -18.36
C ALA A 197 -5.47 12.18 -17.06
N VAL A 198 -6.73 12.34 -16.67
CA VAL A 198 -7.14 12.80 -15.33
C VAL A 198 -7.81 11.64 -14.62
N LEU A 199 -7.23 11.20 -13.51
CA LEU A 199 -7.67 10.07 -12.71
C LEU A 199 -8.40 10.53 -11.45
N ALA A 200 -9.53 9.90 -11.15
CA ALA A 200 -10.10 9.91 -9.81
C ALA A 200 -9.80 8.56 -9.12
N THR A 201 -9.18 8.60 -7.95
CA THR A 201 -8.83 7.38 -7.20
C THR A 201 -9.89 7.02 -6.16
N GLY A 202 -9.90 5.76 -5.72
CA GLY A 202 -10.60 5.38 -4.49
C GLY A 202 -9.98 6.09 -3.28
N GLY A 203 -10.80 6.45 -2.28
CA GLY A 203 -10.28 7.07 -1.05
C GLY A 203 -9.32 6.15 -0.28
N GLY A 204 -9.43 4.85 -0.48
CA GLY A 204 -8.56 3.86 0.14
C GLY A 204 -7.18 3.69 -0.50
N ILE A 205 -6.87 4.33 -1.64
CA ILE A 205 -5.65 4.02 -2.42
C ILE A 205 -4.36 4.17 -1.61
N VAL A 206 -4.33 5.13 -0.68
CA VAL A 206 -3.22 5.37 0.25
C VAL A 206 -2.94 4.20 1.20
N SER A 207 -3.91 3.30 1.39
CA SER A 207 -3.81 2.18 2.33
C SER A 207 -2.97 1.03 1.79
N ASN A 208 -2.62 1.03 0.49
CA ASN A 208 -1.64 0.11 -0.09
C ASN A 208 -0.39 0.91 -0.50
N PRO A 209 0.70 0.84 0.28
CA PRO A 209 1.92 1.61 0.01
C PRO A 209 2.48 1.41 -1.39
N ALA A 210 2.48 0.17 -1.91
CA ALA A 210 3.04 -0.13 -3.23
C ALA A 210 2.23 0.56 -4.36
N THR A 211 0.90 0.44 -4.32
CA THR A 211 0.02 1.11 -5.29
C THR A 211 0.10 2.63 -5.17
N PHE A 212 0.16 3.15 -3.95
CA PHE A 212 0.23 4.60 -3.73
C PHE A 212 1.57 5.18 -4.22
N GLN A 213 2.70 4.50 -3.99
CA GLN A 213 3.99 4.91 -4.53
C GLN A 213 4.02 4.90 -6.05
N MET A 214 3.40 3.90 -6.68
CA MET A 214 3.23 3.86 -8.14
C MET A 214 2.43 5.07 -8.66
N LEU A 215 1.38 5.48 -7.94
CA LEU A 215 0.58 6.66 -8.27
C LEU A 215 1.41 7.95 -8.16
N LEU A 216 2.14 8.13 -7.06
CA LEU A 216 3.00 9.30 -6.81
C LEU A 216 4.12 9.43 -7.88
N GLY A 217 4.68 8.29 -8.30
CA GLY A 217 5.71 8.22 -9.34
C GLY A 217 5.19 8.46 -10.76
N GLY A 218 3.99 7.94 -11.06
CA GLY A 218 3.41 7.95 -12.41
C GLY A 218 2.56 9.17 -12.77
N CYS A 219 2.07 9.90 -11.77
CA CYS A 219 1.17 11.04 -11.96
C CYS A 219 1.65 12.29 -11.19
N PHE A 220 1.20 13.47 -11.64
CA PHE A 220 1.08 14.63 -10.77
C PHE A 220 -0.13 14.42 -9.85
N THR A 221 0.05 14.52 -8.55
CA THR A 221 -0.98 14.18 -7.56
C THR A 221 -1.50 15.41 -6.85
N ILE A 222 -2.82 15.56 -6.77
CA ILE A 222 -3.46 16.64 -6.04
C ILE A 222 -4.42 16.05 -5.02
N TRP A 223 -4.20 16.39 -3.75
CA TRP A 223 -5.11 16.07 -2.67
C TRP A 223 -6.25 17.10 -2.63
N LEU A 224 -7.47 16.65 -2.92
CA LEU A 224 -8.68 17.42 -2.68
C LEU A 224 -9.06 17.29 -1.21
N ARG A 225 -8.70 18.31 -0.42
CA ARG A 225 -9.02 18.38 1.00
C ARG A 225 -10.44 18.89 1.18
N ALA A 226 -11.24 18.15 1.92
CA ALA A 226 -12.56 18.56 2.36
C ALA A 226 -12.59 18.59 3.87
N ASP A 227 -13.40 19.46 4.45
CA ASP A 227 -13.63 19.49 5.88
C ASP A 227 -14.14 18.12 6.39
N PRO A 228 -13.56 17.55 7.48
CA PRO A 228 -13.96 16.25 8.01
C PRO A 228 -15.44 16.15 8.41
N GLN A 229 -16.05 17.24 8.92
CA GLN A 229 -17.47 17.27 9.29
C GLN A 229 -18.35 17.28 8.04
N ALA A 230 -17.97 18.06 7.03
CA ALA A 230 -18.65 18.05 5.73
C ALA A 230 -18.52 16.69 5.01
N HIS A 231 -17.38 16.01 5.16
CA HIS A 231 -17.17 14.66 4.66
C HIS A 231 -18.12 13.65 5.33
N MET A 232 -18.23 13.71 6.66
CA MET A 232 -19.14 12.84 7.42
C MET A 232 -20.59 13.00 6.96
N ALA A 233 -21.08 14.24 6.84
CA ALA A 233 -22.44 14.51 6.38
C ALA A 233 -22.72 13.93 4.98
N ARG A 234 -21.74 13.98 4.06
CA ARG A 234 -21.88 13.43 2.70
C ARG A 234 -21.81 11.91 2.65
N VAL A 235 -20.96 11.27 3.46
CA VAL A 235 -20.87 9.80 3.57
C VAL A 235 -22.21 9.24 4.06
N VAL A 236 -22.81 9.88 5.07
CA VAL A 236 -24.14 9.54 5.59
C VAL A 236 -25.22 9.72 4.54
N ALA A 237 -25.24 10.87 3.85
CA ALA A 237 -26.23 11.15 2.81
C ALA A 237 -26.16 10.20 1.59
N GLN A 238 -25.00 9.58 1.34
CA GLN A 238 -24.78 8.67 0.21
C GLN A 238 -25.00 7.18 0.56
N GLY A 239 -25.55 6.88 1.74
CA GLY A 239 -25.96 5.51 2.11
C GLY A 239 -24.83 4.59 2.55
N ASP A 240 -23.61 5.10 2.76
CA ASP A 240 -22.50 4.31 3.31
C ASP A 240 -22.66 4.22 4.84
N GLN A 241 -23.43 3.22 5.30
CA GLN A 241 -23.77 3.02 6.71
C GLN A 241 -22.66 2.32 7.53
N ARG A 242 -21.54 1.95 6.92
CA ARG A 242 -20.39 1.31 7.61
C ARG A 242 -19.91 2.07 8.86
N PRO A 243 -19.98 3.41 8.94
CA PRO A 243 -19.64 4.16 10.17
C PRO A 243 -20.71 4.15 11.26
N MET A 244 -21.97 3.81 10.96
CA MET A 244 -23.13 4.20 11.77
C MET A 244 -23.92 3.06 12.38
N ALA A 245 -23.34 1.86 12.55
CA ALA A 245 -23.92 0.86 13.43
C ALA A 245 -23.74 1.23 14.93
N GLY A 246 -24.34 2.34 15.36
CA GLY A 246 -24.70 2.65 16.75
C GLY A 246 -23.59 2.67 17.81
N ASN A 247 -22.31 2.78 17.44
CA ASN A 247 -21.22 2.55 18.36
C ASN A 247 -20.23 3.72 18.39
N ARG A 248 -20.01 4.33 19.56
CA ARG A 248 -18.97 5.35 19.80
C ARG A 248 -17.59 4.87 19.31
N GLN A 249 -17.33 3.56 19.39
CA GLN A 249 -16.13 2.92 18.86
C GLN A 249 -15.98 3.06 17.34
N ALA A 250 -17.08 2.98 16.58
CA ALA A 250 -17.05 3.11 15.12
C ALA A 250 -16.68 4.54 14.68
N MET A 251 -17.10 5.55 15.44
CA MET A 251 -16.70 6.94 15.23
C MET A 251 -15.22 7.14 15.54
N GLU A 252 -14.73 6.62 16.67
CA GLU A 252 -13.31 6.69 17.03
C GLU A 252 -12.42 5.98 15.99
N ASP A 253 -12.86 4.85 15.45
CA ASP A 253 -12.17 4.13 14.38
C ASP A 253 -12.17 4.91 13.07
N LEU A 254 -13.28 5.53 12.69
CA LEU A 254 -13.35 6.36 11.49
C LEU A 254 -12.40 7.57 11.61
N GLU A 255 -12.40 8.27 12.74
CA GLU A 255 -11.46 9.36 12.96
C GLU A 255 -10.01 8.90 12.88
N ARG A 256 -9.67 7.74 13.44
CA ARG A 256 -8.33 7.16 13.36
C ARG A 256 -7.94 6.84 11.92
N ILE A 257 -8.87 6.31 11.12
CA ILE A 257 -8.66 6.09 9.68
C ILE A 257 -8.41 7.42 8.97
N LEU A 258 -9.20 8.46 9.25
CA LEU A 258 -9.06 9.77 8.63
C LEU A 258 -7.71 10.42 8.96
N ARG A 259 -7.33 10.44 10.25
CA ARG A 259 -6.02 10.98 10.70
C ARG A 259 -4.85 10.27 10.03
N ASN A 260 -4.87 8.93 10.00
CA ASN A 260 -3.79 8.16 9.36
C ASN A 260 -3.73 8.39 7.85
N ARG A 261 -4.87 8.57 7.18
CA ARG A 261 -4.92 8.87 5.75
C ARG A 261 -4.47 10.28 5.43
N GLU A 262 -4.69 11.25 6.32
CA GLU A 262 -4.28 12.63 6.11
C GLU A 262 -2.76 12.76 5.90
N ALA A 263 -1.97 12.13 6.77
CA ALA A 263 -0.52 12.08 6.63
C ALA A 263 -0.06 11.44 5.31
N LEU A 264 -0.82 10.48 4.78
CA LEU A 264 -0.55 9.85 3.50
C LEU A 264 -0.96 10.73 2.32
N TYR A 265 -2.14 11.36 2.36
CA TYR A 265 -2.58 12.30 1.34
C TYR A 265 -1.67 13.53 1.25
N ALA A 266 -1.08 13.96 2.37
CA ALA A 266 -0.12 15.05 2.41
C ALA A 266 1.17 14.78 1.60
N GLN A 267 1.42 13.54 1.16
CA GLN A 267 2.52 13.21 0.25
C GLN A 267 2.24 13.62 -1.21
N ALA A 268 1.02 14.09 -1.52
CA ALA A 268 0.69 14.63 -2.84
C ALA A 268 1.56 15.84 -3.21
N ASP A 269 1.69 16.12 -4.52
CA ASP A 269 2.45 17.28 -5.01
C ASP A 269 1.80 18.62 -4.64
N ALA A 270 0.46 18.65 -4.54
CA ALA A 270 -0.27 19.82 -4.12
C ALA A 270 -1.55 19.48 -3.36
N VAL A 271 -2.06 20.46 -2.61
CA VAL A 271 -3.30 20.36 -1.84
C VAL A 271 -4.25 21.46 -2.31
N VAL A 272 -5.49 21.08 -2.58
CA VAL A 272 -6.58 22.03 -2.90
C VAL A 272 -7.71 21.84 -1.91
N ASP A 273 -7.96 22.89 -1.12
CA ASP A 273 -9.12 22.94 -0.24
C ASP A 273 -10.39 23.17 -1.06
N THR A 274 -11.37 22.29 -0.85
CA THR A 274 -12.67 22.27 -1.54
C THR A 274 -13.80 22.89 -0.71
N SER A 275 -13.53 23.24 0.54
CA SER A 275 -14.54 23.68 1.50
C SER A 275 -15.19 25.00 1.07
N GLY A 276 -16.52 24.99 0.94
CA GLY A 276 -17.30 26.17 0.54
C GLY A 276 -17.14 26.61 -0.93
N LEU A 277 -16.49 25.81 -1.78
CA LEU A 277 -16.25 26.17 -3.18
C LEU A 277 -17.13 25.39 -4.14
N ALA A 278 -17.57 26.07 -5.21
CA ALA A 278 -18.22 25.43 -6.34
C ALA A 278 -17.22 24.54 -7.12
N PRO A 279 -17.66 23.42 -7.73
CA PRO A 279 -16.79 22.52 -8.48
C PRO A 279 -15.92 23.21 -9.55
N ASP A 280 -16.46 24.21 -10.26
CA ASP A 280 -15.71 24.97 -11.27
C ASP A 280 -14.55 25.78 -10.69
N ALA A 281 -14.72 26.35 -9.50
CA ALA A 281 -13.68 27.10 -8.81
C ALA A 281 -12.58 26.17 -8.28
N VAL A 282 -12.96 24.96 -7.83
CA VAL A 282 -11.99 23.92 -7.47
C VAL A 282 -11.22 23.44 -8.70
N ALA A 283 -11.89 23.22 -9.83
CA ALA A 283 -11.25 22.83 -11.09
C ALA A 283 -10.23 23.88 -11.57
N GLU A 284 -10.54 25.18 -11.44
CA GLU A 284 -9.57 26.25 -11.72
C GLU A 284 -8.34 26.20 -10.80
N ARG A 285 -8.53 25.95 -9.50
CA ARG A 285 -7.40 25.77 -8.57
C ARG A 285 -6.54 24.57 -8.95
N VAL A 286 -7.17 23.46 -9.30
CA VAL A 286 -6.50 22.24 -9.75
C VAL A 286 -5.66 22.49 -11.01
N LEU A 287 -6.22 23.19 -12.01
CA LEU A 287 -5.50 23.54 -13.25
C LEU A 287 -4.29 24.42 -12.99
N ARG A 288 -4.38 25.37 -12.06
CA ARG A 288 -3.24 26.22 -11.66
C ARG A 288 -2.11 25.44 -10.99
N CYS A 289 -2.45 24.41 -10.21
CA CYS A 289 -1.46 23.56 -9.55
C CYS A 289 -0.84 22.53 -10.50
N TRP A 290 -1.59 22.05 -11.50
CA TRP A 290 -1.13 20.99 -12.40
C TRP A 290 -0.25 21.56 -13.53
N PRO A 291 1.09 21.38 -13.48
CA PRO A 291 2.01 22.00 -14.44
C PRO A 291 1.69 21.62 -15.88
N ALA A 292 1.88 22.56 -16.80
CA ALA A 292 1.74 22.29 -18.23
C ALA A 292 2.71 21.17 -18.66
N VAL A 293 2.25 20.32 -19.58
CA VAL A 293 3.14 19.35 -20.23
C VAL A 293 4.12 20.17 -21.07
N ARG A 294 5.41 20.15 -20.71
CA ARG A 294 6.43 20.66 -21.63
C ARG A 294 6.39 19.76 -22.86
N ALA A 295 6.10 20.33 -24.03
CA ALA A 295 6.31 19.63 -25.28
C ALA A 295 7.79 19.20 -25.32
N ALA A 296 8.02 17.91 -25.50
CA ALA A 296 9.35 17.36 -25.73
C ALA A 296 9.82 17.76 -27.14
#